data_AF-A0A1F7IAB0-F1
#
_entry.id   AF-A0A1F7IAB0-F1
#
_cell.length_a   1.000
_cell.length_b   1.000
_cell.length_c   1.000
_cell.angle_alpha   90.00
_cell.angle_beta   90.00
_cell.angle_gamma   90.00
#
_symmetry.space_group_name_H-M   'P 1'
#
loop_
_entity.id
_entity.type
_entity.pdbx_description
1 polymer ?
#
loop_
_entity_poly.entity_id
_entity_poly.type
_entity_poly.pdbx_seq_one_letter_code
_entity_poly.pdbx_strand_id
1 'polypeptide(L)'
;MIKAILFDFDGTLANTLPYYVKAYDQALQKLGFKWDERIIVQNCFGKKELDICKSLGMPEKTEEFTQAYFSAVKELFKQASLFEDTINVLDFIKNKGIISNPLEELI
;
A
#
# COMPACT_ATOMS: atom_id res chain seq x y z
N MET A 1 -27.74 -1.33 17.12
CA MET A 1 -27.41 0.03 16.65
C MET A 1 -25.90 0.16 16.60
N ILE A 2 -25.32 0.64 15.49
CA ILE A 2 -23.87 0.81 15.33
C ILE A 2 -23.44 2.04 16.14
N LYS A 3 -22.38 1.89 16.94
CA LYS A 3 -21.82 2.97 17.79
C LYS A 3 -20.50 3.52 17.26
N ALA A 4 -19.74 2.68 16.55
CA ALA A 4 -18.45 3.05 15.98
C ALA A 4 -18.18 2.25 14.70
N ILE A 5 -17.33 2.79 13.83
CA ILE A 5 -16.79 2.13 12.65
C ILE A 5 -15.27 2.32 12.68
N LEU A 6 -14.54 1.22 12.57
CA LEU A 6 -13.08 1.26 12.42
C LEU A 6 -12.74 1.06 10.95
N PHE A 7 -12.06 2.05 10.37
CA PHE A 7 -11.56 1.98 9.01
C PHE A 7 -10.10 1.54 9.03
N ASP A 8 -9.78 0.63 8.12
CA ASP A 8 -8.43 0.51 7.59
C ASP A 8 -8.09 1.73 6.74
N PHE A 9 -6.81 2.01 6.51
CA PHE A 9 -6.37 3.17 5.72
C PHE A 9 -6.00 2.78 4.29
N ASP A 10 -4.99 1.93 4.14
CA ASP A 10 -4.42 1.57 2.85
C ASP A 10 -5.39 0.73 2.00
N GLY A 11 -5.79 1.26 0.85
CA GLY A 11 -6.77 0.61 -0.02
C GLY A 11 -8.21 0.66 0.49
N THR A 12 -8.46 1.30 1.63
CA THR A 12 -9.80 1.54 2.18
C THR A 12 -10.16 3.03 2.16
N LEU A 13 -9.41 3.87 2.85
CA LEU A 13 -9.59 5.33 2.85
C LEU A 13 -8.73 6.01 1.79
N ALA A 14 -7.52 5.48 1.55
CA ALA A 14 -6.53 6.02 0.64
C ALA A 14 -6.28 5.09 -0.55
N ASN A 15 -6.14 5.68 -1.75
CA ASN A 15 -5.84 4.94 -2.97
C ASN A 15 -4.34 4.63 -3.07
N THR A 16 -3.86 3.71 -2.23
CA THR A 16 -2.41 3.43 -2.10
C THR A 16 -1.92 2.25 -2.94
N LEU A 17 -2.82 1.37 -3.40
CA LEU A 17 -2.48 0.19 -4.20
C LEU A 17 -1.63 0.50 -5.45
N PRO A 18 -1.93 1.52 -6.28
CA PRO A 18 -1.11 1.82 -7.47
C PRO A 18 0.34 2.16 -7.11
N TYR A 19 0.56 2.80 -5.96
CA TYR A 19 1.89 3.20 -5.51
C TYR A 19 2.69 2.02 -4.97
N TYR A 20 2.05 1.06 -4.29
CA TYR A 20 2.69 -0.21 -3.92
C TYR A 20 3.11 -1.02 -5.15
N VAL A 21 2.24 -1.16 -6.15
CA VAL A 21 2.57 -1.87 -7.39
C VAL A 21 3.77 -1.22 -8.08
N LYS A 22 3.77 0.11 -8.20
CA LYS A 22 4.87 0.87 -8.78
C LYS A 22 6.17 0.78 -7.97
N ALA A 23 6.09 0.72 -6.64
CA ALA A 23 7.26 0.52 -5.79
C ALA A 23 7.90 -0.86 -6.00
N TYR A 24 7.07 -1.91 -6.09
CA TYR A 24 7.57 -3.24 -6.43
C TYR A 24 8.17 -3.29 -7.83
N ASP A 25 7.52 -2.69 -8.84
CA ASP A 25 8.07 -2.58 -10.19
C ASP A 25 9.47 -1.94 -10.19
N GLN A 26 9.65 -0.82 -9.47
CA GLN A 26 10.96 -0.18 -9.35
C GLN A 26 12.02 -1.08 -8.67
N ALA A 27 11.64 -1.81 -7.62
CA ALA A 27 12.55 -2.73 -6.94
C ALA A 27 12.93 -3.93 -7.83
N LEU A 28 11.96 -4.48 -8.56
CA LEU A 28 12.16 -5.59 -9.51
C LEU A 28 13.05 -5.19 -10.68
N GLN A 29 12.86 -3.98 -11.23
CA GLN A 29 13.68 -3.46 -12.32
C GLN A 29 15.15 -3.31 -11.93
N LYS A 30 15.46 -2.97 -10.66
CA LYS A 30 16.85 -2.94 -10.18
C LYS A 30 17.52 -4.31 -10.17
N LEU A 31 16.74 -5.37 -10.01
CA LEU A 31 17.21 -6.75 -10.09
C LEU A 31 17.17 -7.32 -11.53
N GLY A 32 16.79 -6.51 -12.52
CA GLY A 32 16.71 -6.91 -13.93
C GLY A 32 15.41 -7.59 -14.35
N PHE A 33 14.37 -7.54 -13.51
CA PHE A 33 13.05 -8.09 -13.83
C PHE A 33 12.08 -7.01 -14.31
N LYS A 34 11.27 -7.35 -15.31
CA LYS A 34 10.16 -6.53 -15.78
C LYS A 34 8.91 -7.38 -15.83
N TRP A 35 7.96 -7.09 -14.96
CA TRP A 35 6.70 -7.80 -14.83
C TRP A 35 5.53 -6.87 -15.16
N ASP A 36 4.41 -7.43 -15.60
CA ASP A 36 3.16 -6.69 -15.62
C ASP A 36 2.60 -6.53 -14.20
N GLU A 37 1.70 -5.56 -14.03
CA GLU A 37 1.11 -5.23 -12.73
C GLU A 37 0.39 -6.42 -12.08
N ARG A 38 -0.25 -7.29 -12.87
CA ARG A 38 -0.99 -8.45 -12.35
C ARG A 38 -0.02 -9.49 -11.79
N ILE A 39 1.09 -9.74 -12.50
CA ILE A 39 2.15 -10.63 -12.04
C ILE A 39 2.77 -10.06 -10.75
N ILE A 40 3.01 -8.74 -10.68
CA ILE A 40 3.51 -8.09 -9.45
C ILE A 40 2.55 -8.33 -8.29
N VAL A 41 1.25 -8.06 -8.46
CA VAL A 41 0.26 -8.28 -7.40
C VAL A 41 0.23 -9.75 -6.94
N GLN A 42 0.17 -10.69 -7.89
CA GLN A 42 0.14 -12.12 -7.57
C GLN A 42 1.41 -12.62 -6.86
N ASN A 43 2.57 -12.05 -7.19
CA ASN A 43 3.85 -12.58 -6.74
C ASN A 43 4.46 -11.83 -5.55
N CYS A 44 4.06 -10.58 -5.31
CA CYS A 44 4.65 -9.74 -4.25
C CYS A 44 3.69 -9.50 -3.08
N PHE A 45 2.41 -9.27 -3.33
CA PHE A 45 1.50 -8.82 -2.27
C PHE A 45 1.25 -9.92 -1.24
N GLY A 46 1.29 -9.54 0.04
CA GLY A 46 1.14 -10.45 1.17
C GLY A 46 2.33 -11.38 1.42
N LYS A 47 3.44 -11.22 0.70
CA LYS A 47 4.65 -12.02 0.88
C LYS A 47 5.76 -11.20 1.51
N LYS A 48 6.65 -11.87 2.24
CA LYS A 48 7.88 -11.27 2.76
C LYS A 48 8.88 -11.08 1.62
N GLU A 49 9.70 -10.04 1.70
CA GLU A 49 10.71 -9.70 0.69
C GLU A 49 11.68 -10.87 0.43
N LEU A 50 12.02 -11.61 1.49
CA LEU A 50 12.85 -12.82 1.38
C LEU A 50 12.18 -13.90 0.51
N ASP A 51 10.89 -14.11 0.66
CA ASP A 51 10.17 -15.14 -0.09
C ASP A 51 9.98 -14.72 -1.56
N ILE A 52 9.79 -13.42 -1.81
CA ILE A 52 9.81 -12.84 -3.15
C ILE A 52 11.17 -13.10 -3.80
N CYS A 53 12.28 -12.73 -3.14
CA CYS A 53 13.62 -12.90 -3.69
C CYS A 53 14.02 -14.37 -3.86
N LYS A 54 13.58 -15.27 -2.97
CA LYS A 54 13.73 -16.72 -3.15
C LYS A 54 13.02 -17.22 -4.40
N SER A 55 11.80 -16.75 -4.67
CA SER A 55 11.04 -17.14 -5.87
C SER A 55 11.70 -16.65 -7.16
N LEU A 56 12.49 -15.57 -7.09
CA LEU A 56 13.32 -15.05 -8.17
C LEU A 56 14.66 -15.79 -8.33
N GLY A 57 14.99 -16.72 -7.42
CA GLY A 57 16.30 -17.37 -7.39
C GLY A 57 17.46 -16.49 -6.90
N MET A 58 17.15 -15.40 -6.20
CA MET A 58 18.13 -14.39 -5.74
C MET A 58 17.99 -14.06 -4.24
N PRO A 59 17.98 -15.05 -3.32
CA PRO A 59 17.80 -14.79 -1.89
C PRO A 59 18.81 -13.79 -1.30
N GLU A 60 20.03 -13.74 -1.83
CA GLU A 60 21.10 -12.81 -1.44
C GLU A 60 20.78 -11.35 -1.76
N LYS A 61 19.82 -11.07 -2.64
CA LYS A 61 19.37 -9.72 -3.00
C LYS A 61 18.26 -9.17 -2.12
N THR A 62 17.82 -9.92 -1.10
CA THR A 62 16.70 -9.54 -0.22
C THR A 62 16.88 -8.16 0.40
N GLU A 63 18.09 -7.84 0.89
CA GLU A 63 18.33 -6.53 1.52
C GLU A 63 18.26 -5.39 0.50
N GLU A 64 18.91 -5.55 -0.66
CA GLU A 64 18.88 -4.57 -1.76
C GLU A 64 17.44 -4.32 -2.26
N PHE A 65 16.67 -5.40 -2.45
CA PHE A 65 15.26 -5.34 -2.83
C PHE A 65 14.41 -4.60 -1.78
N THR A 66 14.56 -4.99 -0.51
CA THR A 66 13.85 -4.37 0.62
C THR A 66 14.10 -2.87 0.66
N GLN A 67 15.37 -2.45 0.60
CA GLN A 67 15.74 -1.04 0.62
C GLN A 67 15.18 -0.28 -0.59
N ALA A 68 15.25 -0.87 -1.78
CA ALA A 68 14.70 -0.26 -3.00
C ALA A 68 13.17 -0.09 -2.91
N TYR A 69 12.47 -1.14 -2.47
CA TYR A 69 11.01 -1.14 -2.31
C TYR A 69 10.56 -0.08 -1.30
N PHE A 70 11.09 -0.09 -0.07
CA PHE A 70 10.67 0.87 0.96
C PHE A 70 11.04 2.32 0.62
N SER A 71 12.18 2.54 -0.06
CA SER A 71 12.53 3.88 -0.55
C SER A 71 11.54 4.36 -1.61
N ALA A 72 11.14 3.48 -2.53
CA ALA A 72 10.15 3.79 -3.55
C ALA A 72 8.76 4.05 -2.94
N VAL A 73 8.31 3.22 -1.99
CA VAL A 73 7.06 3.44 -1.24
C VAL A 73 7.06 4.83 -0.61
N LYS A 74 8.11 5.17 0.15
CA LYS A 74 8.22 6.47 0.84
C LYS A 74 8.11 7.66 -0.10
N GLU A 75 8.73 7.59 -1.28
CA GLU A 75 8.70 8.69 -2.25
C GLU A 75 7.37 8.76 -3.02
N LEU A 76 6.81 7.61 -3.39
CA LEU A 76 5.57 7.53 -4.15
C LEU A 76 4.35 7.89 -3.29
N PHE A 77 4.35 7.54 -2.00
CA PHE A 77 3.25 7.81 -1.08
C PHE A 77 3.01 9.30 -0.83
N LYS A 78 4.01 10.16 -1.08
CA LYS A 78 3.82 11.63 -1.07
C LYS A 78 2.77 12.11 -2.07
N GLN A 79 2.43 11.29 -3.06
CA GLN A 79 1.43 11.58 -4.09
C GLN A 79 0.11 10.86 -3.82
N ALA A 80 0.04 10.00 -2.80
CA ALA A 80 -1.17 9.27 -2.48
C ALA A 80 -2.25 10.24 -2.00
N SER A 81 -3.49 9.93 -2.35
CA SER A 81 -4.67 10.72 -1.99
C SER A 81 -5.77 9.79 -1.48
N LEU A 82 -6.70 10.37 -0.72
CA LEU A 82 -7.93 9.68 -0.34
C LEU A 82 -8.74 9.33 -1.57
N PHE A 83 -9.56 8.27 -1.48
CA PHE A 83 -10.61 8.06 -2.47
C PHE A 83 -11.59 9.26 -2.44
N GLU A 84 -12.19 9.54 -3.60
CA GLU A 84 -13.04 10.72 -3.85
C GLU A 84 -14.12 10.91 -2.77
N ASP A 85 -14.79 9.83 -2.37
CA ASP A 85 -15.89 9.85 -1.42
C ASP A 85 -15.48 9.62 0.05
N THR A 86 -14.19 9.43 0.33
CA THR A 86 -13.73 9.14 1.70
C THR A 86 -14.19 10.21 2.68
N ILE A 87 -14.04 11.50 2.32
CA ILE A 87 -14.46 12.62 3.18
C ILE A 87 -15.98 12.62 3.39
N ASN A 88 -16.75 12.38 2.31
CA ASN A 88 -18.21 12.34 2.37
C ASN A 88 -18.71 11.25 3.33
N VAL A 89 -18.08 10.07 3.31
CA VAL A 89 -18.42 8.96 4.20
C VAL A 89 -18.11 9.30 5.66
N LEU A 90 -16.92 9.87 5.93
CA LEU A 90 -16.50 10.24 7.28
C LEU A 90 -17.40 11.35 7.87
N ASP A 91 -17.79 12.33 7.07
CA ASP A 91 -18.72 13.38 7.50
C ASP A 91 -20.12 12.83 7.76
N PHE A 92 -20.60 11.92 6.91
CA PHE A 92 -21.91 11.28 7.08
C PHE A 92 -22.02 10.55 8.42
N ILE A 93 -21.02 9.74 8.77
CA ILE A 93 -21.05 8.95 10.01
C ILE A 93 -20.85 9.84 11.25
N LYS A 94 -20.02 10.88 11.15
CA LYS A 94 -19.84 11.89 12.20
C LYS A 94 -21.15 12.61 12.50
N ASN A 95 -21.89 13.02 11.47
CA ASN A 95 -23.20 13.66 11.60
C ASN A 95 -24.27 12.74 12.19
N LYS A 96 -24.09 11.42 12.10
CA LYS A 96 -24.95 10.42 12.75
C LYS A 96 -24.57 10.15 14.22
N GLY A 97 -23.53 10.79 14.75
CA GLY A 97 -23.01 10.54 16.09
C GLY A 97 -22.27 9.21 16.22
N ILE A 98 -21.80 8.65 15.09
CA ILE A 98 -21.01 7.41 15.06
C ILE A 98 -19.53 7.78 15.15
N ILE A 99 -18.80 7.08 16.00
CA ILE A 99 -17.36 7.31 16.22
C ILE A 99 -16.55 6.58 15.13
N SER A 100 -15.48 7.20 14.63
CA SER A 100 -14.47 6.58 13.75
C SER A 100 -13.05 6.76 14.29
N ASN A 101 -12.05 6.19 13.59
CA ASN A 101 -10.63 6.42 13.89
C ASN A 101 -10.33 7.94 13.98
N PRO A 102 -9.37 8.37 14.82
CA PRO A 102 -8.94 9.76 14.87
C PRO A 102 -8.40 10.22 13.51
N LEU A 103 -8.90 11.36 13.01
CA LEU A 103 -8.46 11.94 11.74
C LEU A 103 -6.98 12.34 11.74
N GLU A 104 -6.43 12.69 12.91
CA GLU A 104 -5.03 13.08 13.09
C GLU A 104 -4.03 11.94 12.83
N GLU A 105 -4.51 10.69 12.79
CA GLU A 105 -3.70 9.51 12.47
C GLU A 105 -3.79 9.10 10.99
N LEU A 106 -4.59 9.82 10.17
CA LEU A 106 -4.93 9.46 8.79
C LEU A 106 -4.41 10.46 7.73
N ILE A 107 -3.75 11.56 8.12
CA ILE A 107 -3.24 12.61 7.21
C ILE A 107 -1.79 12.95 7.52
#